data_AF-A0A4R4YLT2-F1
#
_entry.id   AF-A0A4R4YLT2-F1
#
_cell.length_a   1.000
_cell.length_b   1.000
_cell.length_c   1.000
_cell.angle_alpha   90.00
_cell.angle_beta   90.00
_cell.angle_gamma   90.00
#
_symmetry.space_group_name_H-M   'P 1'
#
loop_
_entity.id
_entity.type
_entity.pdbx_description
1 polymer ?
#
loop_
_entity_poly.entity_id
_entity_poly.type
_entity_poly.pdbx_seq_one_letter_code
_entity_poly.pdbx_strand_id
1 'polypeptide(L)'
;MATNPVPPEAQLIRERRKDRLPPLSVRDAAAAATAAGVSMSEAGWRSIESGRYDGPPDKIAIMSAVVGIAPDELADLGRRAKRANVTEAASLLESHLRRRAAAEPSMAAINTESVPERVLQMILEGIDDIRAAEGLTNAQKSSLEQSLIQAVTQSVSGQIVQIRTTLEILEEKSRQRSP
;
A
#
# COMPACT_ATOMS: atom_id res chain seq x y z
N MET A 1 1.50 -24.39 -26.64
CA MET A 1 2.03 -23.04 -26.34
C MET A 1 2.72 -23.11 -25.00
N ALA A 2 4.01 -22.79 -24.90
CA ALA A 2 4.67 -22.69 -23.61
C ALA A 2 4.00 -21.56 -22.82
N THR A 3 3.30 -21.91 -21.75
CA THR A 3 2.81 -20.92 -20.79
C THR A 3 4.04 -20.36 -20.09
N ASN A 4 4.49 -19.18 -20.50
CA ASN A 4 5.48 -18.45 -19.72
C ASN A 4 4.97 -18.40 -18.27
N PRO A 5 5.83 -18.68 -17.28
CA PRO A 5 5.43 -18.61 -15.88
C PRO A 5 4.90 -17.20 -15.59
N VAL A 6 3.76 -17.12 -14.88
CA VAL A 6 3.16 -15.85 -14.49
C VAL A 6 4.18 -15.11 -13.60
N PRO A 7 4.49 -13.83 -13.88
CA PRO A 7 5.37 -13.05 -13.03
C PRO A 7 4.85 -13.01 -11.58
N PRO A 8 5.74 -13.09 -10.57
CA PRO A 8 5.32 -13.20 -9.17
C PRO A 8 4.54 -11.97 -8.70
N GLU A 9 4.83 -10.77 -9.20
CA GLU A 9 4.07 -9.55 -8.93
C GLU A 9 2.65 -9.62 -9.49
N ALA A 10 2.48 -10.21 -10.68
CA ALA A 10 1.17 -10.38 -11.30
C ALA A 10 0.32 -11.40 -10.53
N GLN A 11 0.95 -12.45 -10.01
CA GLN A 11 0.31 -13.40 -9.12
C GLN A 11 -0.13 -12.73 -7.81
N LEU A 12 0.77 -11.99 -7.15
CA LEU A 12 0.45 -11.28 -5.91
C LEU A 12 -0.71 -10.28 -6.11
N ILE A 13 -0.69 -9.49 -7.18
CA ILE A 13 -1.77 -8.56 -7.50
C ILE A 13 -3.11 -9.28 -7.66
N ARG A 14 -3.11 -10.41 -8.40
CA ARG A 14 -4.31 -11.21 -8.60
C ARG A 14 -4.85 -11.79 -7.28
N GLU A 15 -3.97 -12.31 -6.44
CA GLU A 15 -4.33 -12.89 -5.14
C GLU A 15 -4.96 -11.81 -4.24
N ARG A 16 -4.26 -10.68 -4.04
CA ARG A 16 -4.77 -9.57 -3.23
C ARG A 16 -6.10 -9.03 -3.74
N ARG A 17 -6.28 -8.90 -5.06
CA ARG A 17 -7.57 -8.48 -5.63
C ARG A 17 -8.72 -9.42 -5.27
N LYS A 18 -8.47 -10.73 -5.31
CA LYS A 18 -9.47 -11.77 -5.04
C LYS A 18 -9.78 -11.91 -3.55
N ASP A 19 -8.80 -11.65 -2.69
CA ASP A 19 -8.93 -11.79 -1.24
C ASP A 19 -9.62 -10.60 -0.56
N ARG A 20 -9.90 -9.50 -1.29
CA ARG A 20 -10.72 -8.40 -0.77
C ARG A 20 -12.14 -8.88 -0.46
N LEU A 21 -12.78 -8.22 0.50
CA LEU A 21 -14.17 -8.46 0.88
C LEU A 21 -15.00 -7.17 0.69
N PRO A 22 -15.90 -7.11 -0.31
CA PRO A 22 -16.11 -8.10 -1.37
C PRO A 22 -14.93 -8.18 -2.36
N PRO A 23 -14.77 -9.29 -3.11
CA PRO A 23 -13.72 -9.42 -4.11
C PRO A 23 -13.81 -8.31 -5.16
N LEU A 24 -12.69 -7.67 -5.46
CA LEU A 24 -12.65 -6.58 -6.42
C LEU A 24 -12.68 -7.13 -7.85
N SER A 25 -13.70 -6.75 -8.64
CA SER A 25 -13.77 -7.17 -10.03
C SER A 25 -12.62 -6.56 -10.84
N VAL A 26 -12.18 -7.24 -11.91
CA VAL A 26 -11.15 -6.70 -12.81
C VAL A 26 -11.59 -5.36 -13.41
N ARG A 27 -12.88 -5.23 -13.74
CA ARG A 27 -13.44 -4.00 -14.31
C ARG A 27 -13.28 -2.84 -13.33
N ASP A 28 -13.67 -3.05 -12.08
CA ASP A 28 -13.65 -2.00 -11.07
C ASP A 28 -12.19 -1.68 -10.65
N ALA A 29 -11.31 -2.69 -10.62
CA ALA A 29 -9.87 -2.48 -10.41
C ALA A 29 -9.22 -1.63 -11.53
N ALA A 30 -9.54 -1.92 -12.79
CA ALA A 30 -9.05 -1.14 -13.93
C ALA A 30 -9.61 0.29 -13.93
N ALA A 31 -10.88 0.47 -13.57
CA ALA A 31 -11.48 1.79 -13.39
C ALA A 31 -10.79 2.58 -12.26
N ALA A 32 -10.52 1.95 -11.12
CA ALA A 32 -9.79 2.55 -10.00
C ALA A 32 -8.35 2.96 -10.41
N ALA A 33 -7.64 2.11 -11.15
CA ALA A 33 -6.32 2.44 -11.69
C ALA A 33 -6.35 3.65 -12.64
N THR A 34 -7.38 3.72 -13.48
CA THR A 34 -7.58 4.86 -14.39
C THR A 34 -7.87 6.14 -13.61
N ALA A 35 -8.71 6.08 -12.57
CA ALA A 35 -8.96 7.20 -11.67
C ALA A 35 -7.70 7.65 -10.91
N ALA A 36 -6.79 6.72 -10.61
CA ALA A 36 -5.49 6.99 -9.98
C ALA A 36 -4.43 7.56 -10.95
N GLY A 37 -4.78 7.79 -12.23
CA GLY A 37 -3.95 8.52 -13.19
C GLY A 37 -3.23 7.65 -14.22
N VAL A 38 -3.46 6.33 -14.27
CA VAL A 38 -2.86 5.45 -15.27
C VAL A 38 -3.96 4.81 -16.13
N SER A 39 -3.95 5.12 -17.43
CA SER A 39 -4.91 4.53 -18.38
C SER A 39 -4.82 3.00 -18.36
N MET A 40 -5.89 2.38 -17.86
CA MET A 40 -5.97 0.95 -17.62
C MET A 40 -7.31 0.41 -18.08
N SER A 41 -7.29 -0.41 -19.14
CA SER A 41 -8.48 -1.15 -19.57
C SER A 41 -8.59 -2.47 -18.81
N GLU A 42 -9.82 -3.00 -18.72
CA GLU A 42 -10.08 -4.31 -18.13
C GLU A 42 -9.25 -5.43 -18.82
N ALA A 43 -9.11 -5.36 -20.14
CA ALA A 43 -8.27 -6.29 -20.91
C ALA A 43 -6.77 -6.14 -20.57
N GLY A 44 -6.30 -4.91 -20.42
CA GLY A 44 -4.92 -4.60 -20.00
C GLY A 44 -4.61 -5.18 -18.63
N TRP A 45 -5.49 -4.94 -17.65
CA TRP A 45 -5.37 -5.52 -16.30
C TRP A 45 -5.29 -7.05 -16.35
N ARG A 46 -6.20 -7.73 -17.07
CA ARG A 46 -6.16 -9.19 -17.22
C ARG A 46 -4.88 -9.68 -17.88
N SER A 47 -4.36 -8.94 -18.86
CA SER A 47 -3.15 -9.33 -19.58
C SER A 47 -1.94 -9.36 -18.64
N ILE A 48 -1.83 -8.37 -17.75
CA ILE A 48 -0.79 -8.32 -16.72
C ILE A 48 -0.97 -9.45 -15.70
N GLU A 49 -2.15 -9.60 -15.11
CA GLU A 49 -2.42 -10.68 -14.13
C GLU A 49 -2.20 -12.10 -14.67
N SER A 50 -2.36 -12.30 -15.97
CA SER A 50 -2.15 -13.60 -16.61
C SER A 50 -0.73 -13.82 -17.10
N GLY A 51 0.16 -12.84 -16.95
CA GLY A 51 1.52 -12.89 -17.47
C GLY A 51 1.61 -12.84 -18.99
N ARG A 52 0.51 -12.54 -19.70
CA ARG A 52 0.51 -12.37 -21.16
C ARG A 52 1.20 -11.09 -21.60
N TYR A 53 1.23 -10.09 -20.73
CA TYR A 53 1.93 -8.84 -20.92
C TYR A 53 2.72 -8.53 -19.65
N ASP A 54 4.02 -8.31 -19.79
CA ASP A 54 4.83 -7.82 -18.68
C ASP A 54 4.53 -6.32 -18.49
N GLY A 55 3.97 -5.97 -17.33
CA GLY A 55 3.50 -4.62 -17.05
C GLY A 55 4.68 -3.65 -16.92
N PRO A 56 4.57 -2.42 -17.46
CA PRO A 56 5.54 -1.38 -17.17
C PRO A 56 5.45 -0.96 -15.68
N PRO A 57 6.53 -0.40 -15.11
CA PRO A 57 6.61 -0.07 -13.68
C PRO A 57 5.47 0.80 -13.16
N ASP A 58 5.03 1.79 -13.92
CA ASP A 58 3.92 2.69 -13.60
C ASP A 58 2.58 1.94 -13.43
N LYS A 59 2.30 1.00 -14.34
CA LYS A 59 1.11 0.14 -14.26
C LYS A 59 1.19 -0.81 -13.08
N ILE A 60 2.35 -1.43 -12.84
CA ILE A 60 2.54 -2.33 -11.68
C ILE A 60 2.34 -1.55 -10.38
N ALA A 61 2.88 -0.34 -10.28
CA ALA A 61 2.74 0.52 -9.10
C ALA A 61 1.26 0.83 -8.83
N ILE A 62 0.52 1.32 -9.82
CA ILE A 62 -0.90 1.65 -9.64
C ILE A 62 -1.77 0.42 -9.40
N MET A 63 -1.51 -0.69 -10.09
CA MET A 63 -2.22 -1.95 -9.81
C MET A 63 -1.99 -2.40 -8.37
N SER A 64 -0.76 -2.28 -7.87
CA SER A 64 -0.38 -2.59 -6.49
C SER A 64 -1.11 -1.69 -5.49
N ALA A 65 -1.18 -0.39 -5.76
CA ALA A 65 -1.95 0.57 -4.95
C ALA A 65 -3.43 0.16 -4.84
N VAL A 66 -4.06 -0.16 -5.97
CA VAL A 66 -5.49 -0.51 -6.04
C VAL A 66 -5.83 -1.77 -5.23
N VAL A 67 -4.89 -2.72 -5.12
CA VAL A 67 -5.12 -3.98 -4.42
C VAL A 67 -4.50 -4.03 -3.01
N GLY A 68 -3.95 -2.92 -2.52
CA GLY A 68 -3.41 -2.84 -1.15
C GLY A 68 -2.06 -3.54 -0.95
N ILE A 69 -1.22 -3.59 -1.98
CA ILE A 69 0.19 -4.01 -1.85
C ILE A 69 1.01 -2.79 -1.46
N ALA A 70 1.88 -2.95 -0.46
CA ALA A 70 2.72 -1.86 0.03
C ALA A 70 4.05 -1.73 -0.74
N PRO A 71 4.67 -0.54 -0.80
CA PRO A 71 5.96 -0.34 -1.48
C PRO A 71 7.06 -1.28 -1.01
N ASP A 72 7.18 -1.51 0.30
CA ASP A 72 8.19 -2.39 0.89
C ASP A 72 8.00 -3.84 0.44
N GLU A 73 6.75 -4.33 0.42
CA GLU A 73 6.39 -5.66 -0.06
C GLU A 73 6.73 -5.84 -1.55
N LEU A 74 6.44 -4.82 -2.37
CA LEU A 74 6.75 -4.83 -3.80
C LEU A 74 8.27 -4.78 -4.04
N ALA A 75 9.01 -3.97 -3.27
CA ALA A 75 10.46 -3.88 -3.35
C ALA A 75 11.14 -5.21 -2.96
N ASP A 76 10.68 -5.84 -1.88
CA ASP A 76 11.16 -7.16 -1.46
C ASP A 76 10.89 -8.24 -2.51
N LEU A 77 9.73 -8.19 -3.15
CA LEU A 77 9.39 -9.09 -4.25
C LEU A 77 10.34 -8.89 -5.44
N GLY A 78 10.54 -7.63 -5.87
CA GLY A 78 11.44 -7.27 -6.95
C GLY A 78 12.88 -7.73 -6.70
N ARG A 79 13.39 -7.54 -5.47
CA ARG A 79 14.72 -8.02 -5.07
C ARG A 79 14.84 -9.55 -5.12
N ARG A 80 13.90 -10.27 -4.49
CA ARG A 80 13.94 -11.75 -4.45
C ARG A 80 13.80 -12.38 -5.83
N ALA A 81 12.93 -11.81 -6.68
CA ALA A 81 12.69 -12.28 -8.04
C ALA A 81 13.72 -11.75 -9.06
N LYS A 82 14.64 -10.86 -8.64
CA LYS A 82 15.61 -10.16 -9.51
C LYS A 82 14.96 -9.41 -10.68
N ARG A 83 13.85 -8.72 -10.41
CA ARG A 83 13.04 -7.97 -11.39
C ARG A 83 13.17 -6.47 -11.18
N ALA A 84 14.03 -5.82 -11.96
CA ALA A 84 14.32 -4.40 -11.84
C ALA A 84 13.08 -3.51 -12.04
N ASN A 85 12.18 -3.88 -12.96
CA ASN A 85 10.92 -3.17 -13.21
C ASN A 85 9.99 -3.18 -11.98
N VAL A 86 10.02 -4.24 -11.16
CA VAL A 86 9.21 -4.34 -9.94
C VAL A 86 9.81 -3.48 -8.82
N THR A 87 11.14 -3.45 -8.70
CA THR A 87 11.83 -2.53 -7.78
C THR A 87 11.56 -1.07 -8.13
N GLU A 88 11.57 -0.72 -9.42
CA GLU A 88 11.20 0.62 -9.89
C GLU A 88 9.71 0.93 -9.60
N ALA A 89 8.82 -0.03 -9.81
CA ALA A 89 7.40 0.11 -9.47
C ALA A 89 7.19 0.41 -7.98
N ALA A 90 8.01 -0.17 -7.08
CA ALA A 90 7.96 0.13 -5.66
C ALA A 90 8.29 1.60 -5.35
N SER A 91 9.34 2.16 -5.96
CA SER A 91 9.68 3.58 -5.81
C SER A 91 8.62 4.51 -6.39
N LEU A 92 8.00 4.13 -7.51
CA LEU A 92 6.88 4.86 -8.10
C LEU A 92 5.64 4.83 -7.20
N LEU A 93 5.36 3.69 -6.56
CA LEU A 93 4.26 3.54 -5.62
C LEU A 93 4.47 4.40 -4.36
N GLU A 94 5.68 4.38 -3.79
CA GLU A 94 6.06 5.26 -2.69
C GLU A 94 5.81 6.73 -3.04
N SER A 95 6.35 7.18 -4.19
CA SER A 95 6.16 8.54 -4.67
C SER A 95 4.68 8.89 -4.89
N HIS A 96 3.89 7.94 -5.38
CA HIS A 96 2.45 8.11 -5.56
C HIS A 96 1.74 8.29 -4.21
N LEU A 97 2.02 7.45 -3.22
CA LEU A 97 1.43 7.55 -1.88
C LEU A 97 1.78 8.88 -1.21
N ARG A 98 3.04 9.31 -1.29
CA ARG A 98 3.49 10.61 -0.73
C ARG A 98 2.77 11.78 -1.37
N ARG A 99 2.68 11.81 -2.71
CA ARG A 99 1.93 12.87 -3.43
C ARG A 99 0.46 12.86 -3.07
N ARG A 100 -0.16 11.68 -2.98
CA ARG A 100 -1.57 11.54 -2.60
C ARG A 100 -1.81 12.04 -1.18
N ALA A 101 -0.97 11.67 -0.22
CA ALA A 101 -1.06 12.15 1.14
C ALA A 101 -0.90 13.67 1.26
N ALA A 102 0.04 14.25 0.51
CA ALA A 102 0.22 15.70 0.46
C ALA A 102 -1.00 16.44 -0.12
N ALA A 103 -1.76 15.78 -1.00
CA ALA A 103 -2.98 16.32 -1.60
C ALA A 103 -4.24 16.07 -0.75
N GLU A 104 -4.14 15.32 0.35
CA GLU A 104 -5.28 14.91 1.17
C GLU A 104 -5.54 15.91 2.30
N PRO A 105 -6.65 16.69 2.28
CA PRO A 105 -6.92 17.71 3.29
C PRO A 105 -6.92 17.18 4.73
N SER A 106 -7.43 15.96 4.94
CA SER A 106 -7.50 15.35 6.27
C SER A 106 -6.12 15.02 6.83
N MET A 107 -5.09 14.93 5.99
CA MET A 107 -3.71 14.63 6.36
C MET A 107 -2.83 15.86 6.62
N ALA A 108 -3.35 17.08 6.42
CA ALA A 108 -2.56 18.32 6.50
C ALA A 108 -1.83 18.55 7.84
N ALA A 109 -2.33 17.96 8.93
CA ALA A 109 -1.73 18.09 10.26
C ALA A 109 -0.63 17.06 10.56
N ILE A 110 -0.38 16.11 9.66
CA ILE A 110 0.59 15.03 9.85
C ILE A 110 1.86 15.35 9.06
N ASN A 111 3.03 15.16 9.69
CA ASN A 111 4.28 15.12 8.95
C ASN A 111 4.39 13.80 8.17
N THR A 112 3.85 13.78 6.95
CA THR A 112 3.78 12.59 6.10
C THR A 112 5.15 11.96 5.92
N GLU A 113 6.22 12.74 5.74
CA GLU A 113 7.60 12.24 5.52
C GLU A 113 8.12 11.35 6.65
N SER A 114 7.60 11.52 7.87
CA SER A 114 8.00 10.71 9.03
C SER A 114 7.16 9.45 9.23
N VAL A 115 6.07 9.30 8.47
CA VAL A 115 5.15 8.17 8.55
C VAL A 115 5.62 7.06 7.61
N PRO A 116 5.78 5.81 8.09
CA PRO A 116 6.11 4.67 7.22
C PRO A 116 5.08 4.46 6.11
N GLU A 117 5.50 4.02 4.93
CA GLU A 117 4.67 3.92 3.73
C GLU A 117 3.46 3.02 3.91
N ARG A 118 3.64 1.88 4.60
CA ARG A 118 2.53 0.96 4.92
C ARG A 118 1.48 1.63 5.80
N VAL A 119 1.91 2.45 6.76
CA VAL A 119 1.02 3.21 7.65
C VAL A 119 0.28 4.29 6.85
N LEU A 120 1.00 4.98 5.97
CA LEU A 120 0.45 5.98 5.07
C LEU A 120 -0.65 5.39 4.17
N GLN A 121 -0.37 4.22 3.59
CA GLN A 121 -1.32 3.49 2.77
C GLN A 121 -2.56 3.08 3.56
N MET A 122 -2.41 2.52 4.76
CA MET A 122 -3.55 2.15 5.62
C MET A 122 -4.45 3.35 5.94
N ILE A 123 -3.86 4.53 6.22
CA ILE A 123 -4.62 5.75 6.47
C ILE A 123 -5.41 6.16 5.23
N LEU A 124 -4.75 6.21 4.07
CA LEU A 124 -5.36 6.62 2.82
C LEU A 124 -6.49 5.67 2.36
N GLU A 125 -6.29 4.37 2.50
CA GLU A 125 -7.32 3.35 2.22
C GLU A 125 -8.51 3.51 3.17
N GLY A 126 -8.26 3.69 4.47
CA GLY A 126 -9.35 3.89 5.43
C GLY A 126 -10.12 5.21 5.19
N ILE A 127 -9.46 6.28 4.73
CA ILE A 127 -10.14 7.51 4.31
C ILE A 127 -11.06 7.24 3.11
N ASP A 128 -10.60 6.50 2.09
CA ASP A 128 -11.43 6.14 0.94
C ASP A 128 -12.65 5.32 1.37
N ASP A 129 -12.47 4.35 2.26
CA ASP A 129 -13.55 3.50 2.76
C ASP A 129 -14.58 4.31 3.53
N ILE A 130 -14.15 5.24 4.40
CA ILE A 130 -15.05 6.16 5.12
C ILE A 130 -15.83 7.06 4.14
N ARG A 131 -15.19 7.53 3.08
CA ARG A 131 -15.83 8.37 2.06
C ARG A 131 -16.82 7.60 1.20
N ALA A 132 -16.51 6.36 0.86
CA ALA A 132 -17.38 5.47 0.10
C ALA A 132 -18.57 4.97 0.92
N ALA A 133 -18.48 4.96 2.26
CA ALA A 133 -19.55 4.47 3.13
C ALA A 133 -20.87 5.23 2.91
N GLU A 134 -21.92 4.47 2.61
CA GLU A 134 -23.29 4.95 2.51
C GLU A 134 -23.91 5.12 3.91
N GLY A 135 -24.87 6.03 4.05
CA GLY A 135 -25.59 6.24 5.31
C GLY A 135 -24.87 7.11 6.36
N LEU A 136 -23.66 7.59 6.07
CA LEU A 136 -22.95 8.57 6.91
C LEU A 136 -23.06 9.98 6.34
N THR A 137 -23.29 10.95 7.23
CA THR A 137 -23.22 12.39 6.91
C THR A 137 -21.78 12.84 6.71
N ASN A 138 -21.58 13.97 6.02
CA ASN A 138 -20.24 14.54 5.83
C ASN A 138 -19.53 14.85 7.16
N ALA A 139 -20.27 15.33 8.17
CA ALA A 139 -19.70 15.59 9.49
C ALA A 139 -19.21 14.30 10.18
N GLN A 140 -19.97 13.20 10.07
CA GLN A 140 -19.56 11.89 10.60
C GLN A 140 -18.34 11.35 9.86
N LYS A 141 -18.29 11.50 8.52
CA LYS A 141 -17.13 11.09 7.72
C LYS A 141 -15.87 11.85 8.15
N SER A 142 -15.93 13.17 8.25
CA SER A 142 -14.79 13.98 8.71
C SER A 142 -14.33 13.61 10.12
N SER A 143 -15.26 13.32 11.04
CA SER A 143 -14.91 12.89 12.40
C SER A 143 -14.24 11.51 12.42
N LEU A 144 -14.70 10.57 11.58
CA LEU A 144 -14.09 9.24 11.45
C LEU A 144 -12.71 9.31 10.79
N GLU A 145 -12.52 10.16 9.76
CA GLU A 145 -11.22 10.37 9.11
C GLU A 145 -10.18 10.87 10.13
N GLN A 146 -10.55 11.85 10.97
CA GLN A 146 -9.68 12.34 12.05
C GLN A 146 -9.38 11.26 13.10
N SER A 147 -10.40 10.49 13.49
CA SER A 147 -10.25 9.42 14.49
C SER A 147 -9.34 8.30 13.97
N LEU A 148 -9.47 7.92 12.70
CA LEU A 148 -8.61 6.95 12.03
C LEU A 148 -7.15 7.41 12.04
N ILE A 149 -6.90 8.63 11.58
CA ILE A 149 -5.57 9.23 11.55
C ILE A 149 -4.93 9.19 12.94
N GLN A 150 -5.67 9.64 13.96
CA GLN A 150 -5.18 9.68 15.33
C GLN A 150 -4.90 8.28 15.88
N ALA A 151 -5.82 7.33 15.69
CA ALA A 151 -5.66 5.96 16.19
C ALA A 151 -4.45 5.26 15.56
N VAL A 152 -4.28 5.37 14.24
CA VAL A 152 -3.18 4.73 13.52
C VAL A 152 -1.84 5.36 13.92
N THR A 153 -1.75 6.69 13.95
CA THR A 153 -0.51 7.38 14.34
C THR A 153 -0.11 7.08 15.79
N GLN A 154 -1.06 7.13 16.73
CA GLN A 154 -0.81 6.81 18.14
C GLN A 154 -0.40 5.35 18.34
N SER A 155 -1.04 4.39 17.66
CA SER A 155 -0.70 2.97 17.75
C SER A 155 0.74 2.72 17.31
N VAL A 156 1.15 3.30 16.17
CA VAL A 156 2.51 3.13 15.64
C VAL A 156 3.54 3.78 16.55
N SER A 157 3.29 5.01 17.01
CA SER A 157 4.18 5.68 17.98
C SER A 157 4.33 4.86 19.27
N GLY A 158 3.23 4.32 19.80
CA GLY A 158 3.24 3.48 20.99
C GLY A 158 4.09 2.21 20.81
N GLN A 159 3.93 1.53 19.67
CA GLN A 159 4.73 0.34 19.34
C GLN A 159 6.23 0.66 19.21
N ILE A 160 6.59 1.79 18.59
CA ILE A 160 7.99 2.22 18.46
C ILE A 160 8.61 2.45 19.84
N VAL A 161 7.90 3.12 20.74
CA VAL A 161 8.36 3.34 22.12
C VAL A 161 8.58 2.01 22.82
N GLN A 162 7.62 1.09 22.74
CA GLN A 162 7.73 -0.23 23.37
C GLN A 162 8.91 -1.04 22.84
N ILE A 163 9.16 -1.02 21.52
CA ILE A 163 10.32 -1.68 20.91
C ILE A 163 11.62 -1.08 21.43
N ARG A 164 11.74 0.26 21.47
CA ARG A 164 12.94 0.94 21.98
C ARG A 164 13.22 0.58 23.43
N THR A 165 12.21 0.65 24.30
CA THR A 165 12.35 0.25 25.71
C THR A 165 12.77 -1.21 25.84
N THR A 166 12.24 -2.10 25.00
CA THR A 166 12.63 -3.51 25.01
C THR A 166 14.09 -3.70 24.58
N LEU A 167 14.54 -2.98 23.54
CA LEU A 167 15.93 -3.02 23.08
C LEU A 167 16.89 -2.46 24.14
N GLU A 168 16.55 -1.35 24.80
CA GLU A 168 17.34 -0.76 25.89
C GLU A 168 17.52 -1.76 27.06
N ILE A 169 16.42 -2.43 27.48
CA ILE A 169 16.47 -3.46 28.52
C ILE A 169 17.36 -4.64 28.11
N LEU A 170 17.31 -5.05 26.84
CA LEU A 170 18.14 -6.14 26.32
C LEU A 170 19.63 -5.75 26.24
N GLU A 171 19.94 -4.50 25.86
CA GLU A 171 21.31 -3.97 25.85
C GLU A 171 21.88 -3.82 27.27
N GLU A 172 21.10 -3.37 28.24
CA GLU A 172 21.55 -3.26 29.62
C GLU A 172 21.87 -4.65 30.20
N LYS A 173 21.03 -5.64 29.92
CA LYS A 173 21.26 -7.05 30.31
C LYS A 173 22.48 -7.67 29.62
N SER A 174 22.81 -7.26 28.40
CA SER A 174 24.01 -7.77 27.70
C SER A 174 25.30 -7.16 28.26
N ARG A 175 25.29 -5.85 28.60
CA ARG A 175 26.43 -5.18 29.25
C ARG A 175 26.73 -5.72 30.64
N GLN A 176 25.71 -6.09 31.41
CA GLN A 176 25.87 -6.70 32.74
C GLN A 176 26.39 -8.15 32.69
N ARG A 177 26.40 -8.79 31.51
CA ARG A 177 26.82 -10.20 31.32
C ARG A 177 28.19 -10.36 30.66
N SER A 178 28.83 -9.28 30.23
CA SER A 178 30.20 -9.30 29.71
C SER A 178 31.19 -8.99 30.86
N PRO A 179 32.00 -9.96 31.31
CA PRO A 179 33.04 -9.76 32.32
C PRO A 179 34.21 -8.90 31.81
#